data_AF-A0A5X8Y341-F1
#
_entry.id   AF-A0A5X8Y341-F1
#
_cell.length_a   1.000
_cell.length_b   1.000
_cell.length_c   1.000
_cell.angle_alpha   90.00
_cell.angle_beta   90.00
_cell.angle_gamma   90.00
#
_symmetry.space_group_name_H-M   'P 1'
#
loop_
_entity.id
_entity.type
_entity.pdbx_description
1 polymer ?
#
loop_
_entity_poly.entity_id
_entity_poly.type
_entity_poly.pdbx_seq_one_letter_code
_entity_poly.pdbx_strand_id
1 'polypeptide(L)' 'YTGMTDKWFYKLIQEGLFPKPIKPGRSSRWHKSEVECWLQQRIADSRGE' A
#
# COMPACT_ATOMS: atom_id res chain seq x y z
N TYR A 1 8.95 -1.47 9.35
CA TYR A 1 8.92 -2.41 8.20
C TYR A 1 7.75 -3.36 8.42
N THR A 2 6.81 -3.47 7.49
CA THR A 2 5.52 -4.17 7.69
C THR A 2 5.61 -5.69 7.78
N GLY A 3 6.80 -6.29 7.62
CA GLY A 3 7.01 -7.75 7.65
C GLY A 3 6.45 -8.49 6.44
N MET A 4 5.88 -7.78 5.46
CA MET A 4 5.25 -8.37 4.28
C MET A 4 6.19 -8.38 3.08
N THR A 5 6.05 -9.40 2.23
CA THR A 5 6.83 -9.51 1.00
C THR A 5 6.30 -8.57 -0.09
N ASP A 6 7.18 -8.21 -1.01
CA ASP A 6 6.87 -7.47 -2.24
C ASP A 6 5.73 -8.11 -3.04
N LYS A 7 5.69 -9.45 -3.15
CA LYS A 7 4.62 -10.20 -3.83
C LYS A 7 3.24 -9.92 -3.24
N TRP A 8 3.15 -9.74 -1.94
CA TRP A 8 1.89 -9.42 -1.27
C TRP A 8 1.37 -8.04 -1.66
N PHE A 9 2.26 -7.04 -1.73
CA PHE A 9 1.90 -5.70 -2.22
C PHE A 9 1.45 -5.73 -3.69
N TYR A 10 2.12 -6.50 -4.56
CA TYR A 10 1.68 -6.65 -5.94
C TYR A 10 0.30 -7.30 -6.05
N LYS A 11 -0.02 -8.28 -5.20
CA LYS A 11 -1.37 -8.85 -5.13
C LYS A 11 -2.41 -7.79 -4.74
N LEU A 12 -2.16 -6.98 -3.73
CA LEU A 12 -3.08 -5.90 -3.36
C LEU A 12 -3.25 -4.85 -4.45
N ILE A 13 -2.19 -4.53 -5.19
CA ILE A 13 -2.28 -3.61 -6.33
C ILE A 13 -3.17 -4.20 -7.43
N GLN A 14 -3.09 -5.51 -7.67
CA GLN A 14 -3.99 -6.20 -8.61
C GLN A 14 -5.46 -6.19 -8.13
N GLU A 15 -5.68 -6.33 -6.82
CA GLU A 15 -7.02 -6.27 -6.21
C GLU A 15 -7.54 -4.83 -6.08
N GLY A 16 -6.74 -3.81 -6.42
CA GLY A 16 -7.11 -2.39 -6.27
C GLY A 16 -7.14 -1.91 -4.81
N LEU A 17 -6.63 -2.71 -3.88
CA LEU A 17 -6.66 -2.45 -2.44
C LEU A 17 -5.41 -1.71 -1.94
N PHE A 18 -4.40 -1.47 -2.78
CA PHE A 18 -3.20 -0.72 -2.44
C PHE A 18 -2.89 0.33 -3.51
N PRO A 19 -2.32 1.50 -3.15
CA PRO A 19 -2.00 2.55 -4.11
C PRO A 19 -1.11 2.03 -5.25
N LYS A 20 -1.39 2.48 -6.48
CA LYS A 20 -0.57 2.11 -7.63
C LYS A 20 0.80 2.76 -7.53
N PRO A 21 1.88 2.06 -7.90
CA PRO A 21 3.21 2.64 -7.87
C PRO A 21 3.38 3.70 -8.95
N ILE A 22 4.12 4.74 -8.60
CA ILE A 22 4.70 5.72 -9.49
C ILE A 22 6.06 5.20 -9.97
N LYS A 23 6.35 5.39 -11.25
CA LYS A 23 7.56 4.90 -11.90
C LYS A 23 8.47 6.06 -12.34
N PRO A 24 9.22 6.70 -11.42
CA PRO A 24 10.23 7.69 -11.80
C PRO A 24 11.47 7.04 -12.45
N GLY A 25 11.56 5.71 -12.46
CA GLY A 25 12.64 4.94 -13.06
C GLY A 25 12.38 3.44 -12.91
N ARG A 26 13.45 2.64 -12.79
CA ARG A 26 13.33 1.17 -12.66
C ARG A 26 12.64 0.74 -11.37
N SER A 27 12.72 1.54 -10.31
CA SER A 27 12.09 1.25 -9.02
C SER A 27 10.65 1.74 -8.97
N SER A 28 9.76 0.88 -8.47
CA SER A 28 8.42 1.29 -8.01
C SER A 28 8.56 2.20 -6.79
N ARG A 29 7.88 3.35 -6.80
CA ARG A 29 7.77 4.25 -5.64
C ARG A 29 6.30 4.59 -5.39
N TRP A 30 5.99 5.11 -4.20
CA TRP A 30 4.65 5.56 -3.84
C TRP A 30 4.74 6.90 -3.13
N HIS A 31 3.68 7.70 -3.20
CA HIS A 31 3.59 8.87 -2.33
C HIS A 31 3.40 8.42 -0.89
N LYS A 32 4.18 9.01 0.01
CA LYS A 32 4.10 8.73 1.44
C LYS A 32 2.68 8.94 1.98
N SER A 33 2.01 10.03 1.56
CA SER A 33 0.65 10.35 1.95
C SER A 33 -0.38 9.29 1.58
N GLU A 34 -0.27 8.69 0.38
CA GLU A 34 -1.19 7.63 -0.07
C GLU A 34 -1.01 6.36 0.76
N VAL A 35 0.24 5.98 1.05
CA VAL A 35 0.56 4.81 1.86
C VAL A 35 0.13 5.02 3.32
N GLU A 36 0.32 6.22 3.86
CA GLU A 36 -0.13 6.57 5.21
C GLU A 36 -1.66 6.56 5.31
N CYS A 37 -2.37 7.12 4.33
CA CYS A 37 -3.83 7.09 4.27
C CYS A 37 -4.35 5.65 4.24
N TRP A 38 -3.78 4.82 3.37
CA TRP A 38 -4.12 3.40 3.30
C TRP A 38 -3.88 2.67 4.62
N LEU A 39 -2.76 2.95 5.29
CA LEU A 39 -2.46 2.33 6.59
C LEU A 39 -3.48 2.75 7.65
N GLN A 40 -3.87 4.03 7.69
CA GLN A 40 -4.89 4.54 8.60
C GLN A 40 -6.25 3.87 8.36
N GLN A 41 -6.67 3.73 7.10
CA GLN A 41 -7.89 2.99 6.75
C GLN A 41 -7.85 1.55 7.29
N ARG A 42 -6.74 0.84 7.10
CA ARG A 42 -6.58 -0.53 7.62
C ARG A 42 -6.60 -0.61 9.14
N ILE A 43 -6.07 0.40 9.82
CA ILE A 43 -6.13 0.50 11.28
C ILE A 43 -7.56 0.74 11.74
N ALA A 44 -8.31 1.62 11.08
CA ALA A 44 -9.72 1.88 11.35
C ALA A 44 -10.57 0.62 11.11
N ASP A 45 -10.43 -0.02 9.93
CA ASP A 45 -11.10 -1.28 9.59
C ASP A 45 -10.82 -2.38 10.61
N SER A 46 -9.57 -2.47 11.09
CA SER A 46 -9.17 -3.47 12.08
C SER A 46 -9.69 -3.17 13.49
N ARG A 47 -9.98 -1.91 13.80
CA ARG A 47 -10.43 -1.47 15.13
C ARG A 47 -11.95 -1.26 15.20
N GLY A 48 -12.65 -1.30 14.06
CA GLY A 48 -14.11 -1.35 13.99
C GLY A 48 -14.80 -0.03 14.35
N GLU A 49 -14.23 1.11 13.94
CA GLU A 49 -14.96 2.39 13.89
C GLU A 49 -15.74 2.56 12.59
#